data_AF-A0A838RVC8-F1
#
_entry.id   AF-A0A838RVC8-F1
#
_cell.length_a   1.000
_cell.length_b   1.000
_cell.length_c   1.000
_cell.angle_alpha   90.00
_cell.angle_beta   90.00
_cell.angle_gamma   90.00
#
_symmetry.space_group_name_H-M   'P 1'
#
loop_
_entity.id
_entity.type
_entity.pdbx_description
1 polymer ?
#
loop_
_entity_poly.entity_id
_entity_poly.type
_entity_poly.pdbx_seq_one_letter_code
_entity_poly.pdbx_strand_id
1 'polypeptide(L)'
;MSFLLLLQSPTPTAVAPHVPENMPALLTLIYVGGFALIILLLLVSLFRNRRRVRATAVAVPEDLPTEVKKRLGSTSTNRGLRTLRWLFVMLALGLLGFHVYWAHYAHEKNEKFQELSYKDLRNRRLSESTLRGWMLDRSGKLDRALAFYRR
;
A
#
# COMPACT_ATOMS: atom_id res chain seq x y z
N MET A 1 -36.53 -33.34 -27.98
CA MET A 1 -36.21 -32.12 -27.22
C MET A 1 -34.69 -32.04 -27.01
N SER A 2 -33.89 -32.02 -28.09
CA SER A 2 -32.43 -32.27 -28.01
C SER A 2 -31.56 -31.41 -28.96
N PHE A 3 -32.08 -30.32 -29.51
CA PHE A 3 -31.32 -29.46 -30.45
C PHE A 3 -30.64 -28.25 -29.79
N LEU A 4 -30.84 -28.00 -28.49
CA LEU A 4 -30.29 -26.84 -27.79
C LEU A 4 -28.86 -27.03 -27.23
N LEU A 5 -28.28 -28.23 -27.34
CA LEU A 5 -26.92 -28.51 -26.84
C LEU A 5 -25.82 -28.24 -27.88
N LEU A 6 -26.16 -28.04 -29.15
CA LEU A 6 -25.19 -27.86 -30.24
C LEU A 6 -24.73 -26.40 -30.45
N LEU A 7 -25.27 -25.45 -29.68
CA LEU A 7 -24.91 -24.02 -29.75
C LEU A 7 -24.01 -23.54 -28.60
N GLN A 8 -23.41 -24.45 -27.83
CA GLN A 8 -22.36 -24.06 -26.89
C GLN A 8 -21.08 -23.74 -27.66
N SER A 9 -20.92 -22.49 -28.07
CA SER A 9 -19.63 -21.97 -28.46
C SER A 9 -18.67 -22.06 -27.26
N PRO A 10 -17.40 -22.48 -27.48
CA PRO A 10 -16.42 -22.47 -26.41
C PRO A 10 -16.31 -21.03 -25.89
N THR A 11 -16.51 -20.87 -24.58
CA THR A 11 -16.29 -19.59 -23.91
C THR A 11 -14.85 -19.20 -24.20
N PRO A 12 -14.56 -18.03 -24.79
CA PRO A 12 -13.18 -17.62 -25.03
C PRO A 12 -12.48 -17.64 -23.68
N THR A 13 -11.46 -18.49 -23.56
CA THR A 13 -10.62 -18.56 -22.37
C THR A 13 -10.15 -17.14 -22.11
N ALA A 14 -10.64 -16.52 -21.04
CA ALA A 14 -10.20 -15.20 -20.67
C ALA A 14 -8.68 -15.32 -20.48
N VAL A 15 -7.92 -14.72 -21.39
CA VAL A 15 -6.48 -14.56 -21.24
C VAL A 15 -6.35 -13.66 -20.02
N ALA A 16 -6.20 -14.28 -18.85
CA ALA A 16 -5.96 -13.57 -17.62
C ALA A 16 -4.74 -12.70 -17.89
N PRO A 17 -4.82 -11.38 -17.73
CA PRO A 17 -3.65 -10.52 -17.90
C PRO A 17 -2.53 -11.12 -17.04
N HIS A 18 -1.36 -11.30 -17.63
CA HIS A 18 -0.19 -11.84 -16.94
C HIS A 18 0.24 -10.82 -15.88
N VAL A 19 -0.40 -10.90 -14.71
CA VAL A 19 -0.10 -10.10 -13.54
C VAL A 19 1.06 -10.82 -12.85
N PRO A 20 2.25 -10.20 -12.75
CA PRO A 20 3.37 -10.80 -12.03
C PRO A 20 2.93 -11.15 -10.60
N GLU A 21 3.22 -12.35 -10.12
CA GLU A 21 2.83 -12.79 -8.76
C GLU A 21 3.31 -11.83 -7.66
N ASN A 22 4.40 -11.11 -7.92
CA ASN A 22 5.00 -10.14 -7.00
C ASN A 22 4.41 -8.73 -7.11
N MET A 23 3.51 -8.47 -8.07
CA MET A 23 2.95 -7.14 -8.31
C MET A 23 2.25 -6.54 -7.06
N PRO A 24 1.42 -7.27 -6.29
CA PRO A 24 0.84 -6.70 -5.06
C PRO A 24 1.92 -6.34 -4.03
N ALA A 25 2.93 -7.19 -3.82
CA ALA A 25 4.03 -6.91 -2.90
C ALA A 25 4.85 -5.69 -3.34
N LEU A 26 5.14 -5.58 -4.64
CA LEU A 26 5.91 -4.49 -5.22
C LEU A 26 5.16 -3.16 -5.14
N LEU A 27 3.84 -3.16 -5.40
CA LEU A 27 2.98 -1.99 -5.18
C LEU A 27 2.97 -1.58 -3.71
N THR A 28 2.87 -2.54 -2.79
CA THR A 28 2.88 -2.26 -1.35
C THR A 28 4.22 -1.63 -0.93
N LEU A 29 5.34 -2.12 -1.46
CA LEU A 29 6.68 -1.57 -1.22
C LEU A 29 6.79 -0.12 -1.71
N ILE A 30 6.27 0.17 -2.90
CA ILE A 30 6.25 1.52 -3.47
C ILE A 30 5.41 2.45 -2.57
N TYR A 31 4.22 2.03 -2.16
CA TYR A 31 3.35 2.84 -1.30
C TYR A 31 3.99 3.10 0.07
N VAL A 32 4.51 2.07 0.74
CA VAL A 32 5.16 2.19 2.05
C VAL A 32 6.43 3.04 1.94
N GLY A 33 7.25 2.82 0.92
CA GLY A 33 8.46 3.60 0.68
C GLY A 33 8.16 5.07 0.38
N GLY A 34 7.18 5.34 -0.48
CA GLY A 34 6.72 6.70 -0.77
C GLY A 34 6.16 7.40 0.47
N PHE A 35 5.37 6.69 1.28
CA PHE A 35 4.81 7.23 2.51
C PHE A 35 5.89 7.52 3.56
N ALA A 36 6.85 6.61 3.75
CA ALA A 36 7.99 6.81 4.63
C ALA A 36 8.85 8.00 4.20
N LEU A 37 9.07 8.17 2.89
CA LEU A 37 9.78 9.32 2.34
C LEU A 37 9.05 10.64 2.65
N ILE A 38 7.72 10.68 2.48
CA ILE A 38 6.93 11.88 2.80
C ILE A 38 7.02 12.20 4.30
N ILE A 39 6.89 11.21 5.19
CA ILE A 39 7.07 11.39 6.63
C ILE A 39 8.46 11.94 6.93
N LEU A 40 9.50 11.36 6.34
CA LEU A 40 10.88 11.80 6.52
C LEU A 40 11.07 13.26 6.08
N LEU A 41 10.54 13.64 4.90
CA LEU A 41 10.60 15.01 4.40
C LEU A 41 9.85 15.98 5.33
N LEU A 42 8.69 15.58 5.85
CA LEU A 42 7.93 16.38 6.82
C LEU A 42 8.70 16.55 8.14
N LEU A 43 9.34 15.49 8.65
CA LEU A 43 10.17 15.55 9.84
C LEU A 43 11.39 16.46 9.61
N VAL A 44 12.11 16.29 8.50
CA VAL A 44 13.24 17.15 8.14
C VAL A 44 12.81 18.61 8.01
N SER A 45 11.67 18.87 7.38
CA SER A 45 11.08 20.22 7.28
C SER A 45 10.75 20.79 8.66
N LEU A 46 10.14 19.99 9.54
CA LEU A 46 9.83 20.39 10.91
C LEU A 46 11.10 20.71 11.70
N PHE A 47 12.12 19.87 11.63
CA PHE A 47 13.41 20.09 12.30
C PHE A 47 14.12 21.33 11.77
N ARG A 48 14.16 21.53 10.44
CA ARG A 48 14.73 22.74 9.83
C ARG A 48 13.97 23.99 10.26
N ASN A 49 12.64 23.93 10.30
CA ASN A 49 11.81 25.04 10.75
C ASN A 49 12.04 25.36 12.24
N ARG A 50 12.11 24.34 13.12
CA ARG A 50 12.42 24.54 14.55
C ARG A 50 13.80 25.16 14.75
N ARG A 51 14.81 24.74 13.98
CA ARG A 51 16.16 25.34 14.02
C ARG A 51 16.15 26.79 13.54
N ARG A 52 15.44 27.09 12.45
CA ARG A 52 15.28 28.47 11.94
C ARG A 52 14.56 29.36 12.94
N VAL A 53 13.43 28.90 13.50
CA VAL A 53 12.68 29.64 14.52
C VAL A 53 13.52 29.89 15.77
N ARG A 54 14.33 28.90 16.22
CA ARG A 54 15.28 29.11 17.32
C ARG A 54 16.38 30.11 16.97
N ALA A 55 16.97 30.01 15.79
CA ALA A 55 18.01 30.93 15.34
C ALA A 55 17.48 32.37 15.20
N THR A 56 16.27 32.55 14.67
CA THR A 56 15.60 33.85 14.61
C THR A 56 15.17 34.33 15.98
N ALA A 57 14.72 33.46 16.89
CA ALA A 57 14.36 33.86 18.26
C ALA A 57 15.57 34.38 19.06
N VAL A 58 16.77 33.86 18.77
CA VAL A 58 18.03 34.36 19.36
C VAL A 58 18.48 35.68 18.72
N ALA A 59 18.10 35.95 17.47
CA ALA A 59 18.50 37.13 16.70
C ALA A 59 17.45 38.26 16.64
N VAL A 60 16.26 38.05 17.21
CA VAL A 60 15.20 39.07 17.26
C VAL A 60 15.41 39.93 18.51
N PRO A 61 15.67 41.24 18.37
CA PRO A 61 15.68 42.16 19.51
C PRO A 61 14.36 42.05 20.29
N GLU A 62 14.44 41.90 21.61
CA GLU A 62 13.25 41.77 22.49
C GLU A 62 12.25 42.92 22.25
N ASP A 63 12.75 44.10 21.88
CA ASP A 63 12.04 45.36 21.65
C ASP A 63 11.33 45.51 20.30
N LEU A 64 11.02 44.42 19.58
CA LEU A 64 10.19 44.55 18.38
C LEU A 64 8.72 44.89 18.74
N PRO A 65 8.14 45.97 18.17
CA PRO A 65 6.75 46.36 18.42
C PRO A 65 5.78 45.22 18.08
N THR A 66 4.74 45.06 18.89
CA THR A 66 3.75 43.98 18.76
C THR A 66 3.07 43.94 17.40
N GLU A 67 2.85 45.08 16.74
CA GLU A 67 2.35 45.16 15.35
C GLU A 67 3.25 44.44 14.33
N VAL A 68 4.58 44.53 14.48
CA VAL A 68 5.56 43.95 13.55
C VAL A 68 5.69 42.44 13.79
N LYS A 69 5.72 42.00 15.06
CA LYS A 69 5.65 40.57 15.44
C LYS A 69 4.37 39.93 14.91
N LYS A 70 3.23 40.63 14.99
CA LYS A 70 1.94 40.16 14.47
C LYS A 70 1.97 40.03 12.94
N ARG A 71 2.51 41.02 12.21
CA ARG A 71 2.66 40.97 10.73
C ARG A 71 3.62 39.88 10.24
N LEU A 72 4.73 39.63 10.95
CA LEU A 72 5.68 38.55 10.62
C LEU A 72 5.07 37.16 10.89
N GLY A 73 4.31 37.01 11.98
CA GLY A 73 3.60 35.77 12.32
C GLY A 73 2.31 35.54 11.51
N SER A 74 1.72 36.59 10.93
CA SER A 74 0.41 36.57 10.25
C SER A 74 0.50 36.57 8.73
N THR A 75 1.60 36.13 8.13
CA THR A 75 1.52 35.77 6.70
C THR A 75 0.56 34.59 6.59
N SER A 76 -0.60 34.82 5.98
CA SER A 76 -1.69 33.84 5.76
C SER A 76 -1.18 32.44 5.35
N THR A 77 -0.08 32.42 4.59
CA THR A 77 0.72 31.26 4.21
C THR A 77 1.10 30.35 5.39
N ASN A 78 1.54 30.88 6.53
CA ASN A 78 1.98 30.10 7.69
C ASN A 78 0.80 29.43 8.43
N ARG A 79 -0.37 30.07 8.44
CA ARG A 79 -1.60 29.51 9.03
C ARG A 79 -2.18 28.43 8.13
N GLY A 80 -2.21 28.65 6.82
CA GLY A 80 -2.59 27.64 5.83
C GLY A 80 -1.70 26.41 5.87
N LEU A 81 -0.37 26.59 5.94
CA LEU A 81 0.59 25.49 6.14
C LEU A 81 0.36 24.72 7.44
N ARG A 82 -0.02 25.41 8.53
CA ARG A 82 -0.34 24.74 9.79
C ARG A 82 -1.60 23.88 9.68
N THR A 83 -2.65 24.40 9.05
CA THR A 83 -3.90 23.67 8.81
C THR A 83 -3.67 22.48 7.87
N LEU A 84 -2.96 22.69 6.77
CA LEU A 84 -2.64 21.65 5.80
C LEU A 84 -1.78 20.53 6.42
N ARG A 85 -0.85 20.89 7.30
CA ARG A 85 -0.06 19.90 8.04
C ARG A 85 -0.92 19.05 8.97
N TRP A 86 -1.85 19.67 9.71
CA TRP A 86 -2.77 18.91 10.56
C TRP A 86 -3.73 18.04 9.74
N LEU A 87 -4.24 18.56 8.61
CA LEU A 87 -5.04 17.78 7.67
C LEU A 87 -4.27 16.56 7.16
N PHE A 88 -3.00 16.72 6.77
CA PHE A 88 -2.15 15.62 6.34
C PHE A 88 -1.98 14.57 7.45
N VAL A 89 -1.72 14.99 8.69
CA VAL A 89 -1.59 14.06 9.82
C VAL A 89 -2.91 13.31 10.06
N MET A 90 -4.06 13.98 9.98
CA MET A 90 -5.37 13.31 10.11
C MET A 90 -5.63 12.32 8.98
N LEU A 91 -5.29 12.68 7.72
CA LEU A 91 -5.39 11.76 6.59
C LEU A 91 -4.48 10.54 6.76
N ALA A 92 -3.24 10.77 7.21
CA ALA A 92 -2.26 9.71 7.47
C ALA A 92 -2.77 8.73 8.54
N LEU A 93 -3.33 9.25 9.65
CA LEU A 93 -3.93 8.43 10.69
C LEU A 93 -5.17 7.68 10.20
N GLY A 94 -6.03 8.31 9.39
CA GLY A 94 -7.18 7.67 8.78
C GLY A 94 -6.78 6.53 7.84
N LEU A 95 -5.76 6.75 6.99
CA LEU A 95 -5.23 5.74 6.08
C LEU A 95 -4.58 4.58 6.85
N LEU A 96 -3.81 4.88 7.91
CA LEU A 96 -3.24 3.86 8.79
C LEU A 96 -4.34 3.03 9.46
N GLY A 97 -5.36 3.68 10.02
CA GLY A 97 -6.51 3.02 10.63
C GLY A 97 -7.27 2.13 9.64
N PHE A 98 -7.43 2.59 8.39
CA PHE A 98 -7.99 1.79 7.31
C PHE A 98 -7.16 0.52 7.06
N HIS A 99 -5.83 0.63 6.97
CA HIS A 99 -4.96 -0.54 6.80
C HIS A 99 -5.03 -1.49 7.99
N VAL A 100 -4.99 -0.98 9.21
CA VAL A 100 -5.09 -1.78 10.44
C VAL A 100 -6.43 -2.54 10.48
N TYR A 101 -7.53 -1.87 10.13
CA TYR A 101 -8.84 -2.51 10.02
C TYR A 101 -8.81 -3.68 9.05
N TRP A 102 -8.32 -3.48 7.83
CA TRP A 102 -8.30 -4.55 6.83
C TRP A 102 -7.30 -5.67 7.13
N ALA A 103 -6.16 -5.35 7.75
CA ALA A 103 -5.13 -6.33 8.08
C ALA A 103 -5.50 -7.23 9.27
N HIS A 104 -6.13 -6.66 10.30
CA HIS A 104 -6.37 -7.39 11.55
C HIS A 104 -7.85 -7.70 11.84
N TYR A 105 -8.77 -6.81 11.46
CA TYR A 105 -10.16 -6.89 11.90
C TYR A 105 -11.12 -7.36 10.80
N ALA A 106 -10.81 -7.11 9.53
CA ALA A 106 -11.71 -7.47 8.43
C ALA A 106 -11.94 -8.98 8.30
N HIS A 107 -10.98 -9.81 8.71
CA HIS A 107 -11.18 -11.25 8.71
C HIS A 107 -12.29 -11.70 9.65
N GLU A 108 -12.49 -11.05 10.80
CA GLU A 108 -13.52 -11.45 11.76
C GLU A 108 -14.84 -10.69 11.58
N LYS A 109 -14.78 -9.43 11.11
CA LYS A 109 -15.92 -8.51 11.12
C LYS A 109 -16.62 -8.34 9.77
N ASN A 110 -16.02 -8.82 8.68
CA ASN A 110 -16.55 -8.59 7.33
C ASN A 110 -16.74 -9.91 6.57
N GLU A 111 -17.99 -10.37 6.49
CA GLU A 111 -18.36 -11.62 5.82
C GLU A 111 -17.93 -11.65 4.34
N LYS A 112 -18.09 -10.53 3.64
CA LYS A 112 -17.68 -10.42 2.22
C LYS A 112 -16.17 -10.57 2.05
N PHE A 113 -15.38 -10.06 3.00
CA PHE A 113 -13.93 -10.25 3.01
C PHE A 113 -13.56 -11.71 3.29
N GLN A 114 -14.26 -12.39 4.21
CA GLN A 114 -14.05 -13.81 4.48
C GLN A 114 -14.33 -14.67 3.24
N GLU A 115 -15.42 -14.42 2.52
CA GLU A 115 -15.76 -15.14 1.29
C GLU A 115 -14.68 -14.98 0.21
N LEU A 116 -14.19 -13.75 0.03
CA LEU A 116 -13.12 -13.45 -0.92
C LEU A 116 -11.81 -14.11 -0.51
N SER A 117 -11.46 -14.04 0.77
CA SER A 117 -10.25 -14.67 1.33
C SER A 117 -10.29 -16.19 1.21
N TYR A 118 -11.44 -16.81 1.44
CA TYR A 118 -11.64 -18.25 1.24
C TYR A 118 -11.41 -18.67 -0.22
N LYS A 119 -11.93 -17.89 -1.17
CA LYS A 119 -11.70 -18.11 -2.61
C LYS A 119 -10.21 -17.98 -2.96
N ASP A 120 -9.51 -17.00 -2.39
CA ASP A 120 -8.07 -16.81 -2.59
C ASP A 120 -7.24 -17.97 -2.01
N LEU A 121 -7.55 -18.43 -0.80
CA LEU A 121 -6.91 -19.61 -0.19
C LEU A 121 -7.10 -20.87 -1.03
N ARG A 122 -8.28 -21.07 -1.61
CA ARG A 122 -8.52 -22.19 -2.52
C ARG A 122 -7.65 -22.10 -3.77
N ASN A 123 -7.54 -20.91 -4.38
CA ASN A 123 -6.69 -20.70 -5.54
C ASN A 123 -5.22 -20.93 -5.22
N ARG A 124 -4.73 -20.47 -4.06
CA ARG A 124 -3.36 -20.74 -3.59
C ARG A 124 -3.11 -22.23 -3.37
N ARG A 125 -4.05 -22.95 -2.73
CA ARG A 125 -3.92 -24.40 -2.55
C ARG A 125 -3.92 -25.14 -3.89
N LEU A 126 -4.70 -24.67 -4.86
CA LEU A 126 -4.73 -25.23 -6.21
C LEU A 126 -3.41 -24.97 -6.94
N SER A 127 -2.87 -23.76 -6.92
CA SER A 127 -1.56 -23.47 -7.53
C SER A 127 -0.43 -24.26 -6.86
N GLU A 128 -0.42 -24.31 -5.53
CA GLU A 128 0.48 -25.18 -4.78
C GLU A 128 0.32 -26.65 -5.19
N SER A 129 -0.91 -27.15 -5.35
CA SER A 129 -1.15 -28.54 -5.74
C SER A 129 -0.71 -28.86 -7.17
N THR A 130 -0.81 -27.90 -8.08
CA THR A 130 -0.31 -28.03 -9.46
C THR A 130 1.22 -28.05 -9.48
N LEU A 131 1.87 -27.37 -8.53
CA LEU A 131 3.31 -27.37 -8.39
C LEU A 131 3.84 -28.56 -7.58
N ARG A 132 2.98 -29.31 -6.86
CA ARG A 132 3.40 -30.49 -6.10
C ARG A 132 3.81 -31.62 -7.02
N GLY A 133 4.95 -32.22 -6.69
CA GLY A 133 5.52 -33.34 -7.44
C GLY A 133 6.80 -32.96 -8.18
N TRP A 134 7.15 -33.78 -9.17
CA TRP A 134 8.37 -33.61 -9.95
C TRP A 134 8.09 -32.68 -11.13
N MET A 135 8.82 -31.57 -11.21
CA MET A 135 8.86 -30.72 -12.39
C MET A 135 9.87 -31.34 -13.36
N LEU A 136 9.35 -31.96 -14.42
CA LEU A 136 10.16 -32.69 -15.39
C LEU A 136 10.54 -31.77 -16.55
N ASP A 137 11.73 -31.98 -17.12
CA ASP A 137 12.09 -31.42 -18.42
C ASP A 137 11.16 -32.00 -19.52
N ARG A 138 11.18 -31.44 -20.74
CA ARG A 138 10.34 -31.82 -21.90
C ARG A 138 10.35 -33.32 -22.22
N SER A 139 11.34 -34.06 -21.72
CA SER A 139 11.44 -35.51 -21.84
C SER A 139 10.44 -36.31 -20.98
N GLY A 140 9.85 -35.71 -19.94
CA GLY A 140 8.86 -36.35 -19.07
C GLY A 140 9.41 -37.52 -18.23
N LYS A 141 10.73 -37.68 -18.12
CA LYS A 141 11.38 -38.75 -17.34
C LYS A 141 11.76 -38.27 -15.95
N LEU A 142 11.49 -39.10 -14.92
CA LEU A 142 11.78 -38.78 -13.52
C LEU A 142 13.28 -38.53 -13.25
N ASP A 143 14.16 -39.26 -13.95
CA ASP A 143 15.62 -39.13 -13.81
C ASP A 143 16.15 -37.75 -14.25
N ARG A 144 15.35 -36.98 -15.00
CA ARG A 144 15.64 -35.61 -15.45
C ARG A 144 14.68 -34.60 -14.84
N ALA A 145 14.33 -34.80 -13.57
CA ALA A 145 13.57 -33.81 -12.84
C ALA A 145 14.41 -32.56 -12.59
N LEU A 146 13.82 -31.40 -12.92
CA LEU A 146 14.40 -30.08 -12.72
C LEU A 146 14.21 -29.62 -11.26
N ALA A 147 13.07 -29.94 -10.65
CA ALA A 147 12.78 -29.60 -9.28
C ALA A 147 11.76 -30.57 -8.66
N PHE A 148 11.83 -30.74 -7.35
CA PHE A 148 10.83 -31.48 -6.57
C PHE A 148 10.24 -30.57 -5.49
N TYR A 149 8.96 -30.26 -5.61
CA TYR A 149 8.27 -29.45 -4.61
C TYR A 149 7.62 -30.35 -3.57
N ARG A 150 8.28 -30.43 -2.41
CA ARG A 150 7.79 -31.14 -1.23
C ARG A 150 6.81 -30.24 -0.46
N ARG A 151 5.84 -30.89 0.19
CA ARG A 151 4.83 -30.27 1.05
C ARG A 151 5.45 -29.71 2.33
#